data_AF-D0PRD7-F1
#
_entry.id   AF-D0PRD7-F1
#
_cell.length_a   1.000
_cell.length_b   1.000
_cell.length_c   1.000
_cell.angle_alpha   90.00
_cell.angle_beta   90.00
_cell.angle_gamma   90.00
#
_symmetry.space_group_name_H-M   'P 1'
#
loop_
_entity.id
_entity.type
_entity.pdbx_description
1 polymer ?
#
loop_
_entity_poly.entity_id
_entity_poly.type
_entity_poly.pdbx_seq_one_letter_code
_entity_poly.pdbx_strand_id
1 'polypeptide(L)'
;MQTNQLLLIFCGALLLLGLLAFFAGRSKATRLRSAGTAMFAQPDQYAWFTVLSTAGPAVVVSALGAFVLLLMGADIPTLYLLSASLVIAAIGLMASLNQVKPDFHARQAIERVIRMVLAGAALISIFTTFGILFSIISEALRFFQMHSFWEFITGTTWNPGASFLASAGRGDGSGAEFGSVPLFAGTFMITAIAMLVAVPIGLLSAIYMSEYAPRNVRTIAKPVLEVLAGIPTVVYGFFAAITVAPIIVNIAGFFGLDASYNNAVAPGVVMGIMIIPFISSLSDDVINSVPDSMRQGSLALGMTKGETIRDVVIPAALPGIISATLLGMSRALGETMIVVMAAGMRPNLTANPLEDMTTVTVRIVAALTGDQEFASAETLSAFALGLVLFAVTLTLNLVSVLMIRRFREKYRVNNL
;
A
#
# COMPACT_ATOMS: atom_id res chain seq x y z
N MET A 1 12.45 -9.80 -35.78
CA MET A 1 11.60 -10.43 -34.74
C MET A 1 11.12 -9.35 -33.80
N GLN A 2 9.86 -9.39 -33.38
CA GLN A 2 9.37 -8.46 -32.36
C GLN A 2 10.05 -8.75 -31.01
N THR A 3 10.30 -7.72 -30.20
CA THR A 3 10.94 -7.85 -28.88
C THR A 3 10.25 -8.90 -27.99
N ASN A 4 8.92 -8.98 -28.05
CA ASN A 4 8.14 -9.96 -27.30
C ASN A 4 8.47 -11.41 -27.69
N GLN A 5 8.71 -11.67 -28.97
CA GLN A 5 9.10 -13.01 -29.46
C GLN A 5 10.51 -13.37 -28.99
N LEU A 6 11.45 -12.41 -29.00
CA LEU A 6 12.81 -12.62 -28.52
C LEU A 6 12.85 -12.92 -27.02
N LEU A 7 12.04 -12.22 -26.23
CA LEU A 7 11.89 -12.49 -24.79
C LEU A 7 11.29 -13.88 -24.53
N LEU A 8 10.25 -14.28 -25.28
CA LEU A 8 9.68 -15.63 -25.15
C LEU A 8 10.70 -16.72 -25.48
N ILE A 9 11.49 -16.55 -26.56
CA ILE A 9 12.55 -17.48 -26.93
C ILE A 9 13.62 -17.55 -25.84
N PHE A 10 14.04 -16.40 -25.30
CA PHE A 10 15.00 -16.33 -24.21
C PHE A 10 14.49 -17.06 -22.96
N CYS A 11 13.26 -16.78 -22.52
CA CYS A 11 12.65 -17.44 -21.36
C CYS A 11 12.53 -18.95 -21.57
N GLY A 12 12.12 -19.39 -22.77
CA GLY A 12 12.04 -20.80 -23.13
C GLY A 12 13.41 -21.48 -23.10
N ALA A 13 14.44 -20.86 -23.69
CA ALA A 13 15.81 -21.37 -23.69
C ALA A 13 16.39 -21.45 -22.27
N LEU A 14 16.16 -20.42 -21.45
CA LEU A 14 16.63 -20.37 -20.06
C LEU A 14 15.94 -21.43 -19.19
N LEU A 15 14.64 -21.67 -19.41
CA LEU A 15 13.88 -22.72 -18.73
C LEU A 15 14.45 -24.10 -19.09
N LEU A 16 14.71 -24.37 -20.37
CA LEU A 16 15.33 -25.62 -20.82
C LEU A 16 16.72 -25.82 -20.22
N LEU A 17 17.56 -24.79 -20.24
CA LEU A 17 18.88 -24.83 -19.59
C LEU A 17 18.77 -25.06 -18.08
N GLY A 18 17.77 -24.45 -17.42
CA GLY A 18 17.47 -24.69 -16.01
C GLY A 18 17.04 -26.13 -15.74
N LEU A 19 16.17 -26.72 -16.56
CA LEU A 19 15.78 -28.13 -16.42
C LEU A 19 16.99 -29.06 -16.62
N LEU A 20 17.81 -28.81 -17.64
CA LEU A 20 19.04 -29.56 -17.87
C LEU A 20 19.99 -29.44 -16.67
N ALA A 21 20.16 -28.23 -16.12
CA ALA A 21 20.94 -27.97 -14.92
C ALA A 21 20.44 -28.78 -13.73
N PHE A 22 19.12 -28.81 -13.51
CA PHE A 22 18.50 -29.55 -12.42
C PHE A 22 18.79 -31.05 -12.54
N PHE A 23 18.48 -31.66 -13.69
CA PHE A 23 18.67 -33.10 -13.88
C PHE A 23 20.14 -33.50 -13.90
N ALA A 24 21.02 -32.72 -14.52
CA ALA A 24 22.45 -33.00 -14.57
C ALA A 24 23.10 -32.87 -13.18
N GLY A 25 22.77 -31.81 -12.43
CA GLY A 25 23.24 -31.62 -11.06
C GLY A 25 22.76 -32.73 -10.12
N ARG A 26 21.47 -33.09 -10.21
CA ARG A 26 20.87 -34.19 -9.43
C ARG A 26 21.52 -35.52 -9.75
N SER A 27 21.60 -35.88 -11.04
CA SER A 27 22.16 -37.15 -11.51
C SER A 27 23.60 -37.33 -11.05
N LYS A 28 24.43 -36.27 -11.18
CA LYS A 28 25.82 -36.28 -10.72
C LYS A 28 25.92 -36.48 -9.21
N ALA A 29 25.13 -35.74 -8.42
CA ALA A 29 25.12 -35.87 -6.96
C ALA A 29 24.61 -37.25 -6.51
N THR A 30 23.58 -37.81 -7.16
CA THR A 30 23.09 -39.16 -6.84
C THR A 30 24.12 -40.24 -7.14
N ARG A 31 24.88 -40.12 -8.25
CA ARG A 31 25.94 -41.06 -8.62
C ARG A 31 27.07 -41.08 -7.59
N LEU A 32 27.50 -39.90 -7.14
CA LEU A 32 28.50 -39.77 -6.08
C LEU A 32 28.00 -40.40 -4.78
N ARG A 33 26.77 -40.11 -4.38
CA ARG A 33 26.16 -40.71 -3.17
C ARG A 33 26.04 -42.24 -3.26
N SER A 34 25.63 -42.78 -4.41
CA SER A 34 25.53 -44.22 -4.62
C SER A 34 26.88 -44.92 -4.64
N ALA A 35 27.97 -44.19 -4.92
CA ALA A 35 29.34 -44.69 -4.82
C ALA A 35 29.87 -44.70 -3.36
N GLY A 36 29.02 -44.42 -2.37
CA GLY A 36 29.36 -44.48 -0.95
C GLY A 36 30.02 -43.22 -0.39
N THR A 37 30.11 -42.13 -1.16
CA THR A 37 30.68 -40.86 -0.66
C THR A 37 29.64 -40.09 0.17
N ALA A 38 30.00 -39.76 1.42
CA ALA A 38 29.21 -38.84 2.22
C ALA A 38 29.28 -37.43 1.63
N MET A 39 28.13 -36.77 1.48
CA MET A 39 28.03 -35.41 0.95
C MET A 39 27.42 -34.47 2.00
N PHE A 40 27.84 -33.20 2.00
CA PHE A 40 27.33 -32.20 2.95
C PHE A 40 25.92 -31.69 2.64
N ALA A 41 25.35 -32.02 1.47
CA ALA A 41 24.01 -31.60 1.07
C ALA A 41 23.26 -32.73 0.35
N GLN A 42 21.93 -32.62 0.30
CA GLN A 42 21.10 -33.59 -0.43
C GLN A 42 21.25 -33.40 -1.95
N PRO A 43 21.12 -34.47 -2.77
CA PRO A 43 21.21 -34.36 -4.23
C PRO A 43 20.29 -33.30 -4.84
N ASP A 44 19.10 -33.10 -4.26
CA ASP A 44 18.15 -32.08 -4.71
C ASP A 44 18.65 -30.65 -4.42
N GLN A 45 19.45 -30.45 -3.37
CA GLN A 45 20.07 -29.16 -3.09
C GLN A 45 21.22 -28.85 -4.07
N TYR A 46 21.98 -29.86 -4.51
CA TYR A 46 22.94 -29.66 -5.60
C TYR A 46 22.22 -29.32 -6.92
N ALA A 47 21.09 -29.97 -7.19
CA ALA A 47 20.27 -29.69 -8.38
C ALA A 47 19.80 -28.22 -8.40
N TRP A 48 19.19 -27.74 -7.30
CA TRP A 48 18.76 -26.34 -7.19
C TRP A 48 19.92 -25.34 -7.24
N PHE A 49 21.09 -25.69 -6.69
CA PHE A 49 22.29 -24.87 -6.82
C PHE A 49 22.72 -24.75 -8.28
N THR A 50 22.78 -25.86 -9.02
CA THR A 50 23.13 -25.86 -10.46
C THR A 50 22.13 -25.01 -11.26
N VAL A 51 20.83 -25.08 -10.95
CA VAL A 51 19.80 -24.21 -11.56
C VAL A 51 20.08 -22.74 -11.28
N LEU A 52 20.30 -22.37 -10.01
CA LEU A 52 20.53 -20.98 -9.61
C LEU A 52 21.82 -20.41 -10.21
N SER A 53 22.89 -21.20 -10.28
CA SER A 53 24.15 -20.80 -10.92
C SER A 53 24.05 -20.71 -12.44
N THR A 54 23.12 -21.44 -13.07
CA THR A 54 22.86 -21.37 -14.51
C THR A 54 21.97 -20.18 -14.85
N ALA A 55 20.79 -20.09 -14.23
CA ALA A 55 19.79 -19.09 -14.58
C ALA A 55 20.03 -17.73 -13.91
N GLY A 56 20.53 -17.70 -12.68
CA GLY A 56 20.70 -16.48 -11.89
C GLY A 56 21.58 -15.43 -12.58
N PRO A 57 22.84 -15.74 -12.92
CA PRO A 57 23.73 -14.80 -13.60
C PRO A 57 23.19 -14.32 -14.94
N ALA A 58 22.53 -15.19 -15.70
CA ALA A 58 21.92 -14.84 -16.98
C ALA A 58 20.83 -13.78 -16.82
N VAL A 59 19.92 -13.98 -15.85
CA VAL A 59 18.85 -13.01 -15.53
C VAL A 59 19.44 -11.69 -15.03
N VAL A 60 20.47 -11.74 -14.17
CA VAL A 60 21.12 -10.53 -13.65
C VAL A 60 21.78 -9.73 -14.77
N VAL A 61 22.50 -10.39 -15.68
CA VAL A 61 23.18 -9.72 -16.79
C VAL A 61 22.19 -9.15 -17.79
N SER A 62 21.10 -9.87 -18.09
CA SER A 62 20.08 -9.33 -19.00
C SER A 62 19.35 -8.13 -18.39
N ALA A 63 19.02 -8.18 -17.09
CA ALA A 63 18.39 -7.07 -16.38
C ALA A 63 19.31 -5.85 -16.27
N LEU A 64 20.56 -6.04 -15.82
CA LEU A 64 21.55 -4.95 -15.70
C LEU A 64 21.90 -4.37 -17.07
N GLY A 65 22.09 -5.21 -18.08
CA GLY A 65 22.35 -4.75 -19.44
C GLY A 65 21.19 -3.91 -19.97
N ALA A 66 19.94 -4.36 -19.80
CA ALA A 66 18.77 -3.60 -20.23
C ALA A 66 18.67 -2.25 -19.49
N PHE A 67 18.96 -2.25 -18.19
CA PHE A 67 18.99 -1.02 -17.39
C PHE A 67 20.07 -0.04 -17.85
N VAL A 68 21.29 -0.51 -18.14
CA VAL A 68 22.39 0.33 -18.63
C VAL A 68 22.08 0.90 -20.02
N LEU A 69 21.50 0.10 -20.92
CA LEU A 69 21.08 0.57 -22.24
C LEU A 69 20.04 1.69 -22.13
N LEU A 70 19.07 1.53 -21.23
CA LEU A 70 18.06 2.55 -20.94
C LEU A 70 18.70 3.84 -20.39
N LEU A 71 19.70 3.71 -19.52
CA LEU A 71 20.35 4.86 -18.88
C LEU A 71 21.30 5.62 -19.82
N MET A 72 22.02 4.90 -20.68
CA MET A 72 23.00 5.47 -21.62
C MET A 72 22.39 5.89 -22.95
N GLY A 73 21.10 5.63 -23.18
CA GLY A 73 20.44 5.87 -24.48
C GLY A 73 21.09 5.09 -25.63
N ALA A 74 21.70 3.94 -25.33
CA ALA A 74 22.43 3.15 -26.30
C ALA A 74 21.50 2.10 -26.93
N ASP A 75 21.39 2.12 -28.26
CA ASP A 75 20.57 1.17 -29.01
C ASP A 75 21.38 -0.09 -29.37
N ILE A 76 21.68 -0.93 -28.37
CA ILE A 76 22.15 -2.31 -28.65
C ILE A 76 20.93 -3.18 -28.97
N PRO A 77 20.92 -3.90 -30.11
CA PRO A 77 19.82 -4.80 -30.42
C PRO A 77 19.59 -5.83 -29.31
N THR A 78 18.34 -5.95 -28.87
CA THR A 78 17.90 -6.83 -27.78
C THR A 78 18.37 -8.28 -27.95
N LEU A 79 18.50 -8.73 -29.19
CA LEU A 79 19.02 -10.05 -29.54
C LEU A 79 20.45 -10.30 -29.00
N TYR A 80 21.36 -9.33 -29.10
CA TYR A 80 22.75 -9.49 -28.65
C TYR A 80 22.86 -9.59 -27.14
N LEU A 81 22.05 -8.82 -26.42
CA LEU A 81 22.00 -8.86 -24.96
C LEU A 81 21.44 -10.20 -24.46
N LEU A 82 20.36 -10.68 -25.07
CA LEU A 82 19.75 -11.96 -24.70
C LEU A 82 20.63 -13.15 -25.08
N SER A 83 21.32 -13.10 -26.22
CA SER A 83 22.26 -14.16 -26.62
C SER A 83 23.49 -14.20 -25.71
N ALA A 84 24.07 -13.04 -25.36
CA ALA A 84 25.16 -12.97 -24.40
C ALA A 84 24.75 -13.51 -23.01
N SER A 85 23.54 -13.20 -22.57
CA SER A 85 22.97 -13.75 -21.32
C SER A 85 22.83 -15.28 -21.36
N LEU A 86 22.42 -15.87 -22.48
CA LEU A 86 22.36 -17.34 -22.64
C LEU A 86 23.74 -17.98 -22.66
N VAL A 87 24.76 -17.32 -23.22
CA VAL A 87 26.16 -17.79 -23.15
C VAL A 87 26.62 -17.83 -21.69
N ILE A 88 26.30 -16.80 -20.91
CA ILE A 88 26.60 -16.76 -19.47
C ILE A 88 25.86 -17.88 -18.73
N ALA A 89 24.62 -18.19 -19.12
CA ALA A 89 23.88 -19.33 -18.57
C ALA A 89 24.61 -20.65 -18.83
N ALA A 90 25.07 -20.87 -20.06
CA ALA A 90 25.82 -22.08 -20.42
C ALA A 90 27.15 -22.20 -19.65
N ILE A 91 27.86 -21.09 -19.45
CA ILE A 91 29.07 -21.04 -18.61
C ILE A 91 28.72 -21.36 -17.15
N GLY A 92 27.64 -20.79 -16.62
CA GLY A 92 27.14 -21.05 -15.27
C GLY A 92 26.76 -22.51 -15.03
N LEU A 93 26.15 -23.16 -16.03
CA LEU A 93 25.86 -24.59 -16.02
C LEU A 93 27.14 -25.42 -15.93
N MET A 94 28.12 -25.15 -16.82
CA MET A 94 29.37 -25.90 -16.85
C MET A 94 30.18 -25.72 -15.55
N ALA A 95 30.28 -24.49 -15.05
CA ALA A 95 30.97 -24.15 -13.81
C ALA A 95 30.30 -24.77 -12.58
N SER A 96 28.97 -24.77 -12.51
CA SER A 96 28.24 -25.34 -11.37
C SER A 96 28.30 -26.87 -11.34
N LEU A 97 28.26 -27.54 -12.51
CA LEU A 97 28.48 -28.99 -12.58
C LEU A 97 29.88 -29.37 -12.09
N ASN A 98 30.91 -28.56 -12.34
CA ASN A 98 32.26 -28.79 -11.81
C ASN A 98 32.37 -28.62 -10.28
N GLN A 99 31.45 -27.85 -9.68
CA GLN A 99 31.38 -27.61 -8.23
C GLN A 99 30.52 -28.65 -7.48
N VAL A 100 29.81 -29.54 -8.19
CA VAL A 100 29.14 -30.69 -7.58
C VAL A 100 30.20 -31.69 -7.10
N LYS A 101 30.71 -31.43 -5.89
CA LYS A 101 31.69 -32.23 -5.16
C LYS A 101 31.18 -32.50 -3.73
N PRO A 102 31.63 -33.59 -3.08
CA PRO A 102 31.14 -33.98 -1.76
C PRO A 102 31.39 -32.93 -0.66
N ASP A 103 32.48 -32.18 -0.79
CA ASP A 103 32.95 -31.14 0.13
C ASP A 103 32.26 -29.78 -0.06
N PHE A 104 31.48 -29.61 -1.13
CA PHE A 104 30.80 -28.35 -1.42
C PHE A 104 29.49 -28.21 -0.63
N HIS A 105 29.36 -27.12 0.12
CA HIS A 105 28.15 -26.80 0.90
C HIS A 105 27.04 -26.15 0.05
N ALA A 106 26.42 -26.92 -0.85
CA ALA A 106 25.40 -26.42 -1.78
C ALA A 106 24.22 -25.72 -1.08
N ARG A 107 23.79 -26.21 0.09
CA ARG A 107 22.75 -25.56 0.89
C ARG A 107 23.12 -24.12 1.29
N GLN A 108 24.34 -23.91 1.78
CA GLN A 108 24.79 -22.57 2.18
C GLN A 108 24.90 -21.62 0.98
N ALA A 109 25.30 -22.13 -0.18
CA ALA A 109 25.34 -21.36 -1.41
C ALA A 109 23.93 -20.91 -1.86
N ILE A 110 22.95 -21.81 -1.84
CA ILE A 110 21.54 -21.47 -2.11
C ILE A 110 21.03 -20.44 -1.11
N GLU A 111 21.24 -20.68 0.19
CA GLU A 111 20.80 -19.76 1.24
C GLU A 111 21.42 -18.37 1.06
N ARG A 112 22.69 -18.27 0.62
CA ARG A 112 23.34 -17.00 0.31
C ARG A 112 22.66 -16.28 -0.85
N VAL A 113 22.33 -16.99 -1.92
CA VAL A 113 21.59 -16.40 -3.07
C VAL A 113 20.23 -15.90 -2.63
N ILE A 114 19.46 -16.68 -1.87
CA ILE A 114 18.14 -16.26 -1.34
C ILE A 114 18.29 -15.00 -0.48
N ARG A 115 19.25 -14.97 0.44
CA ARG A 115 19.52 -13.79 1.28
C ARG A 115 19.90 -12.57 0.45
N MET A 116 20.73 -12.72 -0.60
CA MET A 116 21.09 -11.61 -1.49
C MET A 116 19.90 -11.09 -2.29
N VAL A 117 19.02 -11.98 -2.79
CA VAL A 117 17.79 -11.57 -3.50
C VAL A 117 16.84 -10.84 -2.57
N LEU A 118 16.63 -11.35 -1.35
CA LEU A 118 15.79 -10.68 -0.34
C LEU A 118 16.39 -9.34 0.09
N ALA A 119 17.71 -9.26 0.29
CA ALA A 119 18.40 -8.00 0.59
C ALA A 119 18.30 -7.00 -0.57
N GLY A 120 18.43 -7.46 -1.82
CA GLY A 120 18.26 -6.64 -3.02
C GLY A 120 16.83 -6.10 -3.13
N ALA A 121 15.82 -6.94 -2.93
CA ALA A 121 14.41 -6.52 -2.92
C ALA A 121 14.13 -5.49 -1.82
N ALA A 122 14.67 -5.70 -0.61
CA ALA A 122 14.55 -4.74 0.49
C ALA A 122 15.24 -3.41 0.16
N LEU A 123 16.45 -3.44 -0.41
CA LEU A 123 17.17 -2.24 -0.82
C LEU A 123 16.40 -1.48 -1.91
N ILE A 124 15.89 -2.15 -2.94
CA ILE A 124 15.06 -1.52 -3.98
C ILE A 124 13.86 -0.83 -3.33
N SER A 125 13.13 -1.50 -2.43
CA SER A 125 11.99 -0.91 -1.72
C SER A 125 12.39 0.35 -0.93
N ILE A 126 13.53 0.32 -0.23
CA ILE A 126 14.04 1.47 0.54
C ILE A 126 14.42 2.63 -0.40
N PHE A 127 15.17 2.35 -1.47
CA PHE A 127 15.59 3.37 -2.44
C PHE A 127 14.40 3.96 -3.20
N THR A 128 13.41 3.16 -3.58
CA THR A 128 12.17 3.67 -4.20
C THR A 128 11.42 4.58 -3.24
N THR A 129 11.30 4.20 -1.96
CA THR A 129 10.63 5.03 -0.95
C THR A 129 11.36 6.36 -0.76
N PHE A 130 12.69 6.32 -0.66
CA PHE A 130 13.50 7.52 -0.56
C PHE A 130 13.41 8.37 -1.85
N GLY A 131 13.41 7.75 -3.02
CA GLY A 131 13.27 8.43 -4.31
C GLY A 131 11.93 9.14 -4.46
N ILE A 132 10.83 8.52 -4.05
CA ILE A 132 9.50 9.15 -4.00
C ILE A 132 9.53 10.36 -3.06
N LEU A 133 10.06 10.20 -1.84
CA LEU A 133 10.14 11.29 -0.88
C LEU A 133 11.01 12.45 -1.40
N PHE A 134 12.16 12.13 -1.97
CA PHE A 134 13.08 13.11 -2.56
C PHE A 134 12.43 13.85 -3.73
N SER A 135 11.70 13.15 -4.60
CA SER A 135 10.97 13.75 -5.72
C SER A 135 9.87 14.69 -5.21
N ILE A 136 9.05 14.24 -4.25
CA ILE A 136 7.98 15.07 -3.67
C ILE A 136 8.54 16.33 -3.03
N ILE A 137 9.60 16.21 -2.22
CA ILE A 137 10.22 17.36 -1.56
C ILE A 137 10.83 18.31 -2.60
N SER A 138 11.56 17.79 -3.59
CA SER A 138 12.26 18.62 -4.58
C SER A 138 11.28 19.42 -5.45
N GLU A 139 10.21 18.79 -5.93
CA GLU A 139 9.19 19.46 -6.74
C GLU A 139 8.32 20.41 -5.89
N ALA A 140 8.00 20.04 -4.64
CA ALA A 140 7.30 20.95 -3.71
C ALA A 140 8.15 22.19 -3.37
N LEU A 141 9.48 22.05 -3.24
CA LEU A 141 10.36 23.21 -3.03
C LEU A 141 10.36 24.15 -4.24
N ARG A 142 10.32 23.62 -5.47
CA ARG A 142 10.15 24.46 -6.68
C ARG A 142 8.82 25.20 -6.66
N PHE A 143 7.73 24.57 -6.21
CA PHE A 143 6.46 25.25 -6.01
C PHE A 143 6.58 26.40 -5.00
N PHE A 144 7.19 26.16 -3.83
CA PHE A 144 7.33 27.17 -2.78
C PHE A 144 8.34 28.29 -3.08
N GLN A 145 9.14 28.16 -4.14
CA GLN A 145 9.91 29.27 -4.70
C GLN A 145 9.05 30.24 -5.50
N MET A 146 7.91 29.77 -6.02
CA MET A 146 6.95 30.58 -6.78
C MET A 146 5.81 31.12 -5.91
N HIS A 147 5.35 30.35 -4.93
CA HIS A 147 4.24 30.70 -4.04
C HIS A 147 4.63 30.57 -2.56
N SER A 148 4.05 31.42 -1.71
CA SER A 148 4.34 31.40 -0.26
C SER A 148 3.82 30.12 0.40
N PHE A 149 4.66 29.47 1.20
CA PHE A 149 4.29 28.31 2.00
C PHE A 149 3.12 28.59 2.96
N TRP A 150 3.13 29.76 3.61
CA TRP A 150 2.09 30.11 4.57
C TRP A 150 0.76 30.37 3.89
N GLU A 151 0.77 31.08 2.77
CA GLU A 151 -0.42 31.34 1.96
C GLU A 151 -1.01 30.03 1.41
N PHE A 152 -0.16 29.08 1.02
CA PHE A 152 -0.60 27.75 0.62
C PHE A 152 -1.29 26.99 1.75
N ILE A 153 -0.74 26.98 2.96
CA ILE A 153 -1.31 26.22 4.09
C ILE A 153 -2.54 26.89 4.70
N THR A 154 -2.55 28.21 4.84
CA THR A 154 -3.65 28.94 5.51
C THR A 154 -4.66 29.53 4.55
N GLY A 155 -4.36 29.56 3.24
CA GLY A 155 -5.23 30.14 2.23
C GLY A 155 -6.56 29.38 2.12
N THR A 156 -7.65 30.15 2.03
CA THR A 156 -9.02 29.64 2.00
C THR A 156 -9.60 29.57 0.58
N THR A 157 -8.84 29.99 -0.42
CA THR A 157 -9.27 30.03 -1.82
C THR A 157 -8.33 29.20 -2.67
N TRP A 158 -8.91 28.32 -3.50
CA TRP A 158 -8.17 27.51 -4.46
C TRP A 158 -8.63 27.86 -5.87
N ASN A 159 -7.86 28.67 -6.57
CA ASN A 159 -8.13 29.11 -7.93
C ASN A 159 -6.84 29.19 -8.78
N PRO A 160 -6.28 28.05 -9.22
CA PRO A 160 -5.10 28.02 -10.09
C PRO A 160 -5.32 28.74 -11.44
N GLY A 161 -6.54 28.67 -11.97
CA GLY A 161 -6.91 29.18 -13.29
C GLY A 161 -6.97 30.71 -13.41
N ALA A 162 -6.96 31.44 -12.29
CA ALA A 162 -6.94 32.90 -12.29
C ALA A 162 -5.71 33.46 -13.04
N SER A 163 -4.57 32.78 -12.96
CA SER A 163 -3.34 33.19 -13.66
C SER A 163 -3.43 33.05 -15.18
N PHE A 164 -4.10 32.00 -15.69
CA PHE A 164 -4.36 31.83 -17.12
C PHE A 164 -5.37 32.85 -17.65
N LEU A 165 -6.40 33.17 -16.86
CA LEU A 165 -7.37 34.20 -17.23
C LEU A 165 -6.70 35.59 -17.24
N ALA A 166 -5.84 35.88 -16.28
CA ALA A 166 -5.03 37.09 -16.23
C ALA A 166 -4.08 37.21 -17.43
N SER A 167 -3.37 36.13 -17.81
CA SER A 167 -2.48 36.14 -18.98
C SER A 167 -3.23 36.22 -20.31
N ALA A 168 -4.49 35.75 -20.36
CA ALA A 168 -5.40 35.90 -21.50
C ALA A 168 -6.14 37.25 -21.54
N GLY A 169 -5.82 38.20 -20.64
CA GLY A 169 -6.46 39.53 -20.57
C GLY A 169 -7.93 39.51 -20.12
N ARG A 170 -8.38 38.41 -19.51
CA ARG A 170 -9.74 38.18 -18.99
C ARG A 170 -9.80 38.03 -17.47
N GLY A 171 -8.69 38.26 -16.77
CA GLY A 171 -8.60 38.17 -15.31
C GLY A 171 -9.11 39.43 -14.62
N ASP A 172 -9.58 39.29 -13.37
CA ASP A 172 -9.99 40.42 -12.52
C ASP A 172 -8.80 41.11 -11.82
N GLY A 173 -7.56 40.73 -12.16
CA GLY A 173 -6.34 41.19 -11.50
C GLY A 173 -5.86 40.29 -10.35
N SER A 174 -6.61 39.25 -9.98
CA SER A 174 -6.14 38.21 -9.05
C SER A 174 -5.12 37.27 -9.71
N GLY A 175 -4.03 36.99 -8.99
CA GLY A 175 -3.05 35.96 -9.39
C GLY A 175 -3.59 34.55 -9.16
N ALA A 176 -2.82 33.53 -9.53
CA ALA A 176 -3.14 32.14 -9.18
C ALA A 176 -3.17 31.98 -7.65
N GLU A 177 -4.26 31.45 -7.11
CA GLU A 177 -4.42 31.20 -5.67
C GLU A 177 -4.39 29.71 -5.37
N PHE A 178 -3.53 29.30 -4.42
CA PHE A 178 -3.30 27.91 -4.07
C PHE A 178 -3.57 27.62 -2.59
N GLY A 179 -4.58 28.24 -2.00
CA GLY A 179 -4.98 28.00 -0.62
C GLY A 179 -5.53 26.58 -0.42
N SER A 180 -4.81 25.75 0.33
CA SER A 180 -5.10 24.32 0.48
C SER A 180 -6.18 23.98 1.51
N VAL A 181 -6.60 24.95 2.34
CA VAL A 181 -7.57 24.73 3.43
C VAL A 181 -8.88 24.07 2.96
N PRO A 182 -9.54 24.51 1.86
CA PRO A 182 -10.78 23.89 1.38
C PRO A 182 -10.59 22.42 0.98
N LEU A 183 -9.40 22.06 0.46
CA LEU A 183 -9.09 20.70 0.02
C LEU A 183 -8.90 19.76 1.22
N PHE A 184 -8.17 20.22 2.24
CA PHE A 184 -8.00 19.48 3.48
C PHE A 184 -9.30 19.40 4.28
N ALA A 185 -10.11 20.47 4.29
CA ALA A 185 -11.43 20.46 4.91
C ALA A 185 -12.33 19.38 4.29
N GLY A 186 -12.37 19.27 2.96
CA GLY A 186 -13.10 18.20 2.27
C GLY A 186 -12.55 16.80 2.59
N THR A 187 -11.22 16.63 2.55
CA THR A 187 -10.57 15.35 2.93
C THR A 187 -10.93 14.93 4.36
N PHE A 188 -10.85 15.86 5.33
CA PHE A 188 -11.16 15.58 6.73
C PHE A 188 -12.65 15.36 6.96
N MET A 189 -13.54 16.08 6.26
CA MET A 189 -14.98 15.86 6.37
C MET A 189 -15.39 14.47 5.88
N ILE A 190 -14.94 14.08 4.68
CA ILE A 190 -15.22 12.75 4.13
C ILE A 190 -14.64 11.66 5.03
N THR A 191 -13.40 11.85 5.52
CA THR A 191 -12.77 10.93 6.47
C THR A 191 -13.56 10.83 7.77
N ALA A 192 -14.03 11.95 8.32
CA ALA A 192 -14.83 11.95 9.54
C ALA A 192 -16.14 11.16 9.35
N ILE A 193 -16.85 11.35 8.24
CA ILE A 193 -18.06 10.59 7.89
C ILE A 193 -17.71 9.09 7.76
N ALA A 194 -16.62 8.76 7.09
CA ALA A 194 -16.16 7.37 6.97
C ALA A 194 -15.89 6.72 8.33
N MET A 195 -15.23 7.44 9.25
CA MET A 195 -14.92 6.94 10.59
C MET A 195 -16.17 6.83 11.47
N LEU A 196 -17.15 7.73 11.33
CA LEU A 196 -18.44 7.63 12.03
C LEU A 196 -19.21 6.37 11.64
N VAL A 197 -19.04 5.87 10.42
CA VAL A 197 -19.62 4.60 9.97
C VAL A 197 -18.74 3.41 10.37
N ALA A 198 -17.44 3.49 10.06
CA ALA A 198 -16.54 2.35 10.16
C ALA A 198 -16.18 1.98 11.60
N VAL A 199 -15.98 2.95 12.49
CA VAL A 199 -15.55 2.67 13.88
C VAL A 199 -16.64 1.93 14.66
N PRO A 200 -17.90 2.41 14.71
CA PRO A 200 -18.92 1.71 15.48
C PRO A 200 -19.20 0.33 14.92
N ILE A 201 -19.40 0.22 13.60
CA ILE A 201 -19.74 -1.07 12.97
C ILE A 201 -18.56 -2.04 13.03
N GLY A 202 -17.35 -1.58 12.72
CA GLY A 202 -16.13 -2.39 12.76
C GLY A 202 -15.79 -2.87 14.16
N LEU A 203 -15.87 -1.99 15.17
CA LEU A 203 -15.58 -2.37 16.55
C LEU A 203 -16.63 -3.33 17.11
N LEU A 204 -17.92 -3.06 16.90
CA LEU A 204 -18.98 -3.97 17.35
C LEU A 204 -18.87 -5.34 16.66
N SER A 205 -18.52 -5.37 15.38
CA SER A 205 -18.26 -6.61 14.65
C SER A 205 -17.07 -7.38 15.23
N ALA A 206 -15.98 -6.68 15.59
CA ALA A 206 -14.83 -7.28 16.25
C ALA A 206 -15.16 -7.86 17.62
N ILE A 207 -15.92 -7.15 18.45
CA ILE A 207 -16.35 -7.62 19.77
C ILE A 207 -17.25 -8.85 19.62
N TYR A 208 -18.19 -8.82 18.68
CA TYR A 208 -19.04 -9.97 18.42
C TYR A 208 -18.24 -11.18 17.94
N MET A 209 -17.30 -11.00 17.01
CA MET A 209 -16.44 -12.08 16.48
C MET A 209 -15.50 -12.71 17.51
N SER A 210 -14.92 -11.88 18.38
CA SER A 210 -13.96 -12.34 19.39
C SER A 210 -14.63 -12.98 20.60
N GLU A 211 -15.72 -12.40 21.09
CA GLU A 211 -16.26 -12.78 22.39
C GLU A 211 -17.58 -13.57 22.31
N TYR A 212 -18.43 -13.35 21.30
CA TYR A 212 -19.77 -13.94 21.25
C TYR A 212 -19.96 -14.98 20.15
N ALA A 213 -19.22 -14.89 19.06
CA ALA A 213 -19.47 -15.69 17.87
C ALA A 213 -19.10 -17.18 18.08
N PRO A 214 -20.00 -18.12 17.74
CA PRO A 214 -19.65 -19.53 17.70
C PRO A 214 -18.68 -19.79 16.54
N ARG A 215 -17.89 -20.88 16.66
CA ARG A 215 -16.83 -21.22 15.68
C ARG A 215 -17.32 -21.19 14.23
N ASN A 216 -18.52 -21.70 13.96
CA ASN A 216 -19.10 -21.75 12.62
C ASN A 216 -19.30 -20.36 12.00
N VAL A 217 -19.74 -19.37 12.79
CA VAL A 217 -19.91 -18.00 12.29
C VAL A 217 -18.54 -17.40 11.98
N ARG A 218 -17.55 -17.61 12.84
CA ARG A 218 -16.19 -17.08 12.64
C ARG A 218 -15.53 -17.64 11.38
N THR A 219 -15.71 -18.94 11.10
CA THR A 219 -15.17 -19.60 9.91
C THR A 219 -15.70 -19.01 8.60
N ILE A 220 -16.90 -18.40 8.61
CA ILE A 220 -17.52 -17.79 7.43
C ILE A 220 -17.25 -16.28 7.40
N ALA A 221 -17.48 -15.58 8.52
CA ALA A 221 -17.42 -14.13 8.59
C ALA A 221 -16.00 -13.58 8.32
N LYS A 222 -14.95 -14.23 8.85
CA LYS A 222 -13.58 -13.73 8.71
C LYS A 222 -13.10 -13.75 7.24
N PRO A 223 -13.25 -14.85 6.48
CA PRO A 223 -12.98 -14.83 5.04
C PRO A 223 -13.83 -13.82 4.26
N VAL A 224 -15.11 -13.64 4.60
CA VAL A 224 -15.98 -12.65 3.91
C VAL A 224 -15.46 -11.22 4.12
N LEU A 225 -15.04 -10.87 5.34
CA LEU A 225 -14.43 -9.56 5.63
C LEU A 225 -13.12 -9.37 4.84
N GLU A 226 -12.31 -10.42 4.71
CA GLU A 226 -11.08 -10.39 3.91
C GLU A 226 -11.37 -10.22 2.41
N VAL A 227 -12.41 -10.88 1.89
CA VAL A 227 -12.84 -10.72 0.50
C VAL A 227 -13.34 -9.30 0.23
N LEU A 228 -14.11 -8.71 1.15
CA LEU A 228 -14.58 -7.32 1.05
C LEU A 228 -13.42 -6.32 0.99
N ALA A 229 -12.34 -6.60 1.70
CA ALA A 229 -11.11 -5.79 1.66
C ALA A 229 -10.33 -5.92 0.33
N GLY A 230 -10.57 -6.99 -0.44
CA GLY A 230 -9.97 -7.24 -1.75
C GLY A 230 -10.70 -6.57 -2.93
N ILE A 231 -11.88 -5.98 -2.71
CA ILE A 231 -12.63 -5.28 -3.76
C ILE A 231 -11.86 -4.00 -4.17
N PRO A 232 -11.62 -3.77 -5.47
CA PRO A 232 -10.94 -2.56 -5.94
C PRO A 232 -11.69 -1.29 -5.56
N THR A 233 -10.97 -0.26 -5.11
CA THR A 233 -11.56 1.00 -4.63
C THR A 233 -12.33 1.77 -5.71
N VAL A 234 -11.98 1.60 -6.99
CA VAL A 234 -12.73 2.19 -8.11
C VAL A 234 -14.15 1.63 -8.22
N VAL A 235 -14.37 0.37 -7.86
CA VAL A 235 -15.72 -0.25 -7.86
C VAL A 235 -16.59 0.41 -6.79
N TYR A 236 -16.01 0.64 -5.61
CA TYR A 236 -16.67 1.40 -4.55
C TYR A 236 -16.95 2.85 -4.98
N GLY A 237 -16.01 3.51 -5.66
CA GLY A 237 -16.20 4.87 -6.18
C GLY A 237 -17.36 4.97 -7.17
N PHE A 238 -17.46 4.03 -8.11
CA PHE A 238 -18.58 3.96 -9.04
C PHE A 238 -19.90 3.75 -8.29
N PHE A 239 -19.95 2.77 -7.38
CA PHE A 239 -21.13 2.53 -6.54
C PHE A 239 -21.55 3.76 -5.72
N ALA A 240 -20.59 4.51 -5.18
CA ALA A 240 -20.84 5.75 -4.45
C ALA A 240 -21.52 6.80 -5.35
N ALA A 241 -21.01 7.02 -6.57
CA ALA A 241 -21.52 8.03 -7.49
C ALA A 241 -22.89 7.68 -8.08
N ILE A 242 -23.08 6.44 -8.53
CA ILE A 242 -24.29 6.06 -9.29
C ILE A 242 -25.42 5.52 -8.43
N THR A 243 -25.14 5.07 -7.19
CA THR A 243 -26.14 4.47 -6.31
C THR A 243 -26.31 5.25 -5.02
N VAL A 244 -25.22 5.45 -4.27
CA VAL A 244 -25.33 6.07 -2.93
C VAL A 244 -25.65 7.55 -3.01
N ALA A 245 -25.01 8.31 -3.90
CA ALA A 245 -25.28 9.74 -4.06
C ALA A 245 -26.76 10.05 -4.39
N PRO A 246 -27.40 9.40 -5.38
CA PRO A 246 -28.83 9.57 -5.61
C PRO A 246 -29.71 9.22 -4.40
N ILE A 247 -29.36 8.17 -3.64
CA ILE A 247 -30.07 7.81 -2.41
C ILE A 247 -29.96 8.94 -1.38
N ILE A 248 -28.77 9.49 -1.17
CA ILE A 248 -28.56 10.62 -0.24
C ILE A 248 -29.37 11.85 -0.68
N VAL A 249 -29.39 12.17 -1.98
CA VAL A 249 -30.17 13.30 -2.52
C VAL A 249 -31.67 13.10 -2.29
N ASN A 250 -32.19 11.90 -2.56
CA ASN A 250 -33.60 11.59 -2.34
C ASN A 250 -33.99 11.64 -0.85
N ILE A 251 -33.13 11.13 0.05
CA ILE A 251 -33.35 11.21 1.50
C ILE A 251 -33.33 12.66 1.96
N ALA A 252 -32.34 13.45 1.52
CA ALA A 252 -32.27 14.87 1.84
C ALA A 252 -33.54 15.62 1.37
N GLY A 253 -33.96 15.37 0.13
CA GLY A 253 -35.19 15.96 -0.44
C GLY A 253 -36.46 15.57 0.33
N PHE A 254 -36.54 14.34 0.84
CA PHE A 254 -37.65 13.92 1.71
C PHE A 254 -37.73 14.75 3.00
N PHE A 255 -36.59 15.17 3.54
CA PHE A 255 -36.50 16.07 4.70
C PHE A 255 -36.54 17.57 4.33
N GLY A 256 -36.75 17.91 3.05
CA GLY A 256 -36.77 19.30 2.58
C GLY A 256 -35.39 19.96 2.53
N LEU A 257 -34.32 19.17 2.44
CA LEU A 257 -32.94 19.62 2.32
C LEU A 257 -32.45 19.47 0.88
N ASP A 258 -31.74 20.49 0.38
CA ASP A 258 -31.04 20.40 -0.90
C ASP A 258 -29.68 19.71 -0.73
N ALA A 259 -29.40 18.72 -1.56
CA ALA A 259 -28.14 18.00 -1.58
C ALA A 259 -27.58 17.91 -3.01
N SER A 260 -26.28 18.14 -3.15
CA SER A 260 -25.54 17.91 -4.39
C SER A 260 -25.37 16.41 -4.65
N TYR A 261 -25.31 15.97 -5.90
CA TYR A 261 -24.91 14.60 -6.24
C TYR A 261 -23.44 14.31 -5.94
N ASN A 262 -22.63 15.36 -5.81
CA ASN A 262 -21.19 15.28 -5.50
C ASN A 262 -20.92 15.64 -4.02
N ASN A 263 -21.89 15.37 -3.14
CA ASN A 263 -21.81 15.66 -1.72
C ASN A 263 -20.70 14.85 -1.02
N ALA A 264 -20.28 15.28 0.17
CA ALA A 264 -19.26 14.58 0.97
C ALA A 264 -19.79 13.29 1.64
N VAL A 265 -21.10 13.19 1.85
CA VAL A 265 -21.73 12.05 2.54
C VAL A 265 -21.60 10.75 1.75
N ALA A 266 -21.90 10.77 0.45
CA ALA A 266 -21.89 9.58 -0.40
C ALA A 266 -20.51 8.88 -0.45
N PRO A 267 -19.40 9.54 -0.84
CA PRO A 267 -18.07 8.94 -0.77
C PRO A 267 -17.66 8.62 0.67
N GLY A 268 -18.04 9.42 1.67
CA GLY A 268 -17.73 9.16 3.08
C GLY A 268 -18.35 7.87 3.61
N VAL A 269 -19.63 7.63 3.34
CA VAL A 269 -20.33 6.41 3.77
C VAL A 269 -19.74 5.18 3.09
N VAL A 270 -19.50 5.24 1.78
CA VAL A 270 -18.93 4.10 1.04
C VAL A 270 -17.49 3.82 1.45
N MET A 271 -16.69 4.86 1.67
CA MET A 271 -15.35 4.72 2.25
C MET A 271 -15.42 4.10 3.66
N GLY A 272 -16.41 4.48 4.47
CA GLY A 272 -16.69 3.86 5.76
C GLY A 272 -16.94 2.36 5.62
N ILE A 273 -17.80 1.94 4.69
CA ILE A 273 -18.09 0.52 4.40
C ILE A 273 -16.81 -0.24 4.04
N MET A 274 -15.95 0.33 3.20
CA MET A 274 -14.66 -0.26 2.82
C MET A 274 -13.72 -0.44 4.03
N ILE A 275 -13.76 0.47 5.01
CA ILE A 275 -12.88 0.46 6.18
C ILE A 275 -13.38 -0.49 7.29
N ILE A 276 -14.66 -0.83 7.32
CA ILE A 276 -15.24 -1.79 8.29
C ILE A 276 -14.41 -3.08 8.40
N PRO A 277 -14.11 -3.84 7.33
CA PRO A 277 -13.35 -5.08 7.44
C PRO A 277 -11.94 -4.87 8.01
N PHE A 278 -11.30 -3.72 7.74
CA PHE A 278 -9.99 -3.38 8.31
C PHE A 278 -10.06 -3.19 9.82
N ILE A 279 -10.97 -2.32 10.29
CA ILE A 279 -11.13 -2.06 11.72
C ILE A 279 -11.60 -3.34 12.44
N SER A 280 -12.54 -4.07 11.86
CA SER A 280 -13.08 -5.30 12.47
C SER A 280 -12.02 -6.40 12.58
N SER A 281 -11.24 -6.66 11.53
CA SER A 281 -10.26 -7.75 11.54
C SER A 281 -9.09 -7.45 12.50
N LEU A 282 -8.54 -6.24 12.43
CA LEU A 282 -7.44 -5.83 13.31
C LEU A 282 -7.89 -5.74 14.77
N SER A 283 -9.09 -5.23 15.04
CA SER A 283 -9.61 -5.18 16.41
C SER A 283 -9.94 -6.59 16.94
N ASP A 284 -10.43 -7.52 16.11
CA ASP A 284 -10.64 -8.93 16.47
C ASP A 284 -9.33 -9.57 16.92
N ASP A 285 -8.24 -9.38 16.17
CA ASP A 285 -6.94 -9.94 16.51
C ASP A 285 -6.39 -9.36 17.83
N VAL A 286 -6.57 -8.04 18.05
CA VAL A 286 -6.18 -7.38 19.30
C VAL A 286 -7.00 -7.91 20.49
N ILE A 287 -8.33 -8.01 20.37
CA ILE A 287 -9.19 -8.48 21.46
C ILE A 287 -8.86 -9.94 21.81
N ASN A 288 -8.68 -10.79 20.80
CA ASN A 288 -8.29 -12.19 21.00
C ASN A 288 -6.87 -12.34 21.60
N SER A 289 -6.01 -11.33 21.51
CA SER A 289 -4.66 -11.37 22.09
C SER A 289 -4.63 -11.17 23.61
N VAL A 290 -5.74 -10.69 24.20
CA VAL A 290 -5.88 -10.58 25.65
C VAL A 290 -5.78 -12.00 26.25
N PRO A 291 -4.94 -12.24 27.27
CA PRO A 291 -4.85 -13.55 27.94
C PRO A 291 -6.16 -14.07 28.53
N ASP A 292 -6.42 -15.38 28.37
CA ASP A 292 -7.57 -16.06 28.97
C ASP A 292 -7.56 -16.03 30.50
N SER A 293 -6.39 -15.94 31.14
CA SER A 293 -6.28 -15.80 32.60
C SER A 293 -7.01 -14.55 33.12
N MET A 294 -6.99 -13.44 32.37
CA MET A 294 -7.74 -12.23 32.75
C MET A 294 -9.25 -12.44 32.62
N ARG A 295 -9.69 -13.13 31.56
CA ARG A 295 -11.11 -13.47 31.38
C ARG A 295 -11.61 -14.39 32.49
N GLN A 296 -10.94 -15.51 32.69
CA GLN A 296 -11.32 -16.50 33.70
C GLN A 296 -11.21 -15.92 35.12
N GLY A 297 -10.20 -15.09 35.39
CA GLY A 297 -10.06 -14.38 36.67
C GLY A 297 -11.26 -13.46 36.97
N SER A 298 -11.71 -12.69 35.97
CA SER A 298 -12.88 -11.82 36.14
C SER A 298 -14.18 -12.61 36.37
N LEU A 299 -14.37 -13.72 35.66
CA LEU A 299 -15.53 -14.61 35.85
C LEU A 299 -15.51 -15.27 37.23
N ALA A 300 -14.32 -15.67 37.72
CA ALA A 300 -14.16 -16.23 39.06
C ALA A 300 -14.48 -15.23 40.19
N LEU A 301 -14.35 -13.93 39.93
CA LEU A 301 -14.77 -12.86 40.83
C LEU A 301 -16.29 -12.57 40.76
N GLY A 302 -17.04 -13.33 39.97
CA GLY A 302 -18.50 -13.21 39.85
C GLY A 302 -18.97 -12.22 38.79
N MET A 303 -18.08 -11.70 37.93
CA MET A 303 -18.48 -10.83 36.83
C MET A 303 -19.24 -11.62 35.76
N THR A 304 -20.24 -10.99 35.15
CA THR A 304 -20.91 -11.51 33.95
C THR A 304 -20.02 -11.37 32.73
N LYS A 305 -20.30 -12.15 31.67
CA LYS A 305 -19.55 -12.06 30.41
C LYS A 305 -19.53 -10.63 29.82
N GLY A 306 -20.64 -9.90 29.93
CA GLY A 306 -20.72 -8.52 29.46
C GLY A 306 -19.82 -7.57 30.26
N GLU A 307 -19.80 -7.70 31.59
CA GLU A 307 -18.92 -6.94 32.49
C GLU A 307 -17.45 -7.29 32.25
N THR A 308 -17.10 -8.58 32.12
CA THR A 308 -15.75 -9.02 31.74
C THR A 308 -15.28 -8.34 30.46
N ILE A 309 -16.13 -8.29 29.42
CA ILE A 309 -15.77 -7.65 28.16
C ILE A 309 -15.57 -6.15 28.36
N ARG A 310 -16.55 -5.48 28.96
CA ARG A 310 -16.57 -4.02 29.12
C ARG A 310 -15.46 -3.49 30.02
N ASP A 311 -15.20 -4.15 31.14
CA ASP A 311 -14.37 -3.60 32.21
C ASP A 311 -12.97 -4.24 32.27
N VAL A 312 -12.75 -5.38 31.61
CA VAL A 312 -11.44 -6.06 31.59
C VAL A 312 -10.88 -6.16 30.17
N VAL A 313 -11.62 -6.80 29.26
CA VAL A 313 -11.09 -7.12 27.91
C VAL A 313 -10.91 -5.86 27.07
N ILE A 314 -11.95 -5.03 26.92
CA ILE A 314 -11.89 -3.81 26.09
C ILE A 314 -10.87 -2.81 26.61
N PRO A 315 -10.78 -2.51 27.92
CA PRO A 315 -9.74 -1.65 28.45
C PRO A 315 -8.33 -2.21 28.18
N ALA A 316 -8.12 -3.52 28.31
CA ALA A 316 -6.83 -4.15 28.01
C ALA A 316 -6.48 -4.11 26.51
N ALA A 317 -7.48 -4.24 25.62
CA ALA A 317 -7.33 -4.19 24.17
C ALA A 317 -7.30 -2.77 23.58
N LEU A 318 -7.68 -1.74 24.36
CA LEU A 318 -7.93 -0.39 23.90
C LEU A 318 -6.84 0.25 23.02
N PRO A 319 -5.53 0.10 23.27
CA PRO A 319 -4.51 0.72 22.43
C PRO A 319 -4.37 0.04 21.08
N GLY A 320 -4.58 -1.27 21.03
CA GLY A 320 -4.60 -1.98 19.77
C GLY A 320 -5.85 -1.61 18.96
N ILE A 321 -7.00 -1.42 19.62
CA ILE A 321 -8.23 -0.92 18.97
C ILE A 321 -8.02 0.52 18.46
N ILE A 322 -7.42 1.40 19.26
CA ILE A 322 -7.08 2.77 18.84
C ILE A 322 -6.10 2.74 17.66
N SER A 323 -5.08 1.88 17.70
CA SER A 323 -4.15 1.70 16.59
C SER A 323 -4.84 1.20 15.32
N ALA A 324 -5.73 0.21 15.42
CA ALA A 324 -6.49 -0.30 14.29
C ALA A 324 -7.38 0.80 13.69
N THR A 325 -7.99 1.61 14.55
CA THR A 325 -8.82 2.76 14.16
C THR A 325 -8.00 3.85 13.47
N LEU A 326 -6.85 4.24 14.04
CA LEU A 326 -5.97 5.24 13.45
C LEU A 326 -5.36 4.77 12.13
N LEU A 327 -5.05 3.47 11.99
CA LEU A 327 -4.60 2.89 10.73
C LEU A 327 -5.70 2.93 9.66
N GLY A 328 -6.96 2.66 10.05
CA GLY A 328 -8.13 2.85 9.19
C GLY A 328 -8.31 4.31 8.75
N MET A 329 -8.16 5.27 9.68
CA MET A 329 -8.19 6.71 9.38
C MET A 329 -7.07 7.13 8.43
N SER A 330 -5.85 6.62 8.63
CA SER A 330 -4.69 6.88 7.77
C SER A 330 -4.97 6.44 6.33
N ARG A 331 -5.65 5.30 6.15
CA ARG A 331 -6.11 4.82 4.85
C ARG A 331 -7.20 5.71 4.25
N ALA A 332 -8.16 6.18 5.06
CA ALA A 332 -9.22 7.08 4.61
C ALA A 332 -8.67 8.41 4.07
N LEU A 333 -7.71 9.02 4.77
CA LEU A 333 -7.07 10.27 4.35
C LEU A 333 -6.33 10.14 3.02
N GLY A 334 -5.75 8.96 2.78
CA GLY A 334 -5.06 8.62 1.53
C GLY A 334 -5.96 7.99 0.47
N GLU A 335 -7.29 7.93 0.67
CA GLU A 335 -8.19 7.35 -0.31
C GLU A 335 -8.28 8.26 -1.55
N THR A 336 -8.15 7.65 -2.72
CA THR A 336 -8.03 8.35 -4.00
C THR A 336 -9.19 8.04 -4.92
N MET A 337 -9.50 6.76 -5.14
CA MET A 337 -10.43 6.38 -6.21
C MET A 337 -11.89 6.58 -5.84
N ILE A 338 -12.27 6.34 -4.59
CA ILE A 338 -13.66 6.58 -4.16
C ILE A 338 -14.01 8.06 -4.31
N VAL A 339 -13.12 8.94 -3.84
CA VAL A 339 -13.34 10.38 -3.87
C VAL A 339 -13.18 10.98 -5.27
N VAL A 340 -12.25 10.48 -6.10
CA VAL A 340 -12.11 10.90 -7.50
C VAL A 340 -13.36 10.60 -8.33
N MET A 341 -14.10 9.54 -7.99
CA MET A 341 -15.30 9.16 -8.73
C MET A 341 -16.59 9.78 -8.18
N ALA A 342 -16.68 10.03 -6.87
CA ALA A 342 -17.93 10.41 -6.23
C ALA A 342 -17.93 11.76 -5.50
N ALA A 343 -16.76 12.36 -5.24
CA ALA A 343 -16.68 13.69 -4.67
C ALA A 343 -16.66 14.77 -5.77
N GLY A 344 -16.91 16.00 -5.36
CA GLY A 344 -16.87 17.17 -6.21
C GLY A 344 -15.49 17.54 -6.71
N MET A 345 -15.48 18.33 -7.78
CA MET A 345 -14.27 19.01 -8.25
C MET A 345 -14.12 20.40 -7.63
N ARG A 346 -15.19 20.99 -7.10
CA ARG A 346 -15.17 22.37 -6.59
C ARG A 346 -14.53 22.45 -5.19
N PRO A 347 -13.51 23.30 -4.97
CA PRO A 347 -12.97 23.56 -3.64
C PRO A 347 -13.93 24.50 -2.90
N ASN A 348 -14.86 23.90 -2.16
CA ASN A 348 -15.84 24.63 -1.38
C ASN A 348 -15.51 24.47 0.11
N LEU A 349 -15.26 25.59 0.79
CA LEU A 349 -15.04 25.58 2.24
C LEU A 349 -16.38 25.72 2.95
N THR A 350 -17.02 24.59 3.21
CA THR A 350 -18.34 24.51 3.85
C THR A 350 -18.33 23.49 4.99
N ALA A 351 -19.16 23.72 6.00
CA ALA A 351 -19.42 22.75 7.07
C ALA A 351 -20.60 21.82 6.72
N ASN A 352 -21.34 22.10 5.64
CA ASN A 352 -22.47 21.31 5.20
C ASN A 352 -22.01 20.12 4.32
N PRO A 353 -22.14 18.87 4.79
CA PRO A 353 -21.65 17.72 4.04
C PRO A 353 -22.52 17.37 2.82
N LEU A 354 -23.69 18.00 2.67
CA LEU A 354 -24.59 17.82 1.52
C LEU A 354 -24.20 18.68 0.32
N GLU A 355 -23.32 19.66 0.52
CA GLU A 355 -22.79 20.51 -0.54
C GLU A 355 -21.63 19.84 -1.28
N ASP A 356 -21.35 20.37 -2.48
CA ASP A 356 -20.24 19.94 -3.32
C ASP A 356 -18.91 20.22 -2.60
N MET A 357 -18.05 19.22 -2.47
CA MET A 357 -16.73 19.34 -1.84
C MET A 357 -15.71 18.48 -2.56
N THR A 358 -14.47 18.96 -2.64
CA THR A 358 -13.35 18.23 -3.23
C THR A 358 -12.30 17.86 -2.19
N THR A 359 -11.39 16.96 -2.53
CA THR A 359 -10.33 16.49 -1.63
C THR A 359 -8.95 16.79 -2.18
N VAL A 360 -7.94 16.69 -1.31
CA VAL A 360 -6.53 16.80 -1.68
C VAL A 360 -6.17 15.77 -2.76
N THR A 361 -6.61 14.52 -2.62
CA THR A 361 -6.28 13.45 -3.56
C THR A 361 -6.95 13.62 -4.93
N VAL A 362 -8.19 14.14 -4.97
CA VAL A 362 -8.86 14.53 -6.22
C VAL A 362 -8.04 15.58 -6.96
N ARG A 363 -7.54 16.60 -6.23
CA ARG A 363 -6.74 17.66 -6.83
C ARG A 363 -5.35 17.21 -7.28
N ILE A 364 -4.70 16.32 -6.55
CA ILE A 364 -3.44 15.72 -6.99
C ILE A 364 -3.64 14.97 -8.31
N VAL A 365 -4.69 14.14 -8.42
CA VAL A 365 -4.98 13.40 -9.66
C VAL A 365 -5.25 14.37 -10.80
N ALA A 366 -6.15 15.35 -10.59
CA ALA A 366 -6.53 16.31 -11.62
C ALA A 366 -5.34 17.11 -12.17
N ALA A 367 -4.43 17.54 -11.30
CA ALA A 367 -3.25 18.31 -11.68
C ALA A 367 -2.19 17.47 -12.42
N LEU A 368 -2.09 16.17 -12.13
CA LEU A 368 -1.10 15.27 -12.75
C LEU A 368 -1.61 14.58 -14.02
N THR A 369 -2.92 14.47 -14.21
CA THR A 369 -3.54 13.92 -15.43
C THR A 369 -3.94 14.99 -16.44
N GLY A 370 -3.80 16.28 -16.10
CA GLY A 370 -4.13 17.39 -16.97
C GLY A 370 -3.11 17.59 -18.10
N ASP A 371 -3.51 18.34 -19.14
CA ASP A 371 -2.68 18.65 -20.31
C ASP A 371 -1.67 19.79 -20.07
N GLN A 372 -1.38 20.13 -18.81
CA GLN A 372 -0.49 21.25 -18.48
C GLN A 372 0.99 20.88 -18.55
N GLU A 373 1.84 21.90 -18.76
CA GLU A 373 3.27 21.72 -18.71
C GLU A 373 3.73 21.21 -17.33
N PHE A 374 4.71 20.31 -17.33
CA PHE A 374 5.26 19.73 -16.09
C PHE A 374 5.85 20.76 -15.13
N ALA A 375 6.30 21.91 -15.65
CA ALA A 375 6.86 23.02 -14.87
C ALA A 375 5.82 24.06 -14.46
N SER A 376 4.54 23.87 -14.79
CA SER A 376 3.47 24.80 -14.39
C SER A 376 3.25 24.79 -12.88
N ALA A 377 2.81 25.93 -12.34
CA ALA A 377 2.48 26.06 -10.92
C ALA A 377 1.36 25.09 -10.50
N GLU A 378 0.41 24.77 -11.39
CA GLU A 378 -0.67 23.83 -11.10
C GLU A 378 -0.15 22.39 -10.94
N THR A 379 0.68 21.90 -11.85
CA THR A 379 1.31 20.57 -11.73
C THR A 379 2.20 20.48 -10.48
N LEU A 380 3.00 21.52 -10.23
CA LEU A 380 3.89 21.57 -9.06
C LEU A 380 3.12 21.67 -7.73
N SER A 381 1.92 22.28 -7.72
CA SER A 381 1.05 22.32 -6.55
C SER A 381 0.61 20.92 -6.08
N ALA A 382 0.53 19.94 -6.98
CA ALA A 382 0.21 18.56 -6.63
C ALA A 382 1.27 17.93 -5.72
N PHE A 383 2.55 18.24 -5.96
CA PHE A 383 3.65 17.79 -5.10
C PHE A 383 3.64 18.49 -3.75
N ALA A 384 3.30 19.78 -3.70
CA ALA A 384 3.11 20.51 -2.45
C ALA A 384 1.95 19.93 -1.61
N LEU A 385 0.80 19.66 -2.25
CA LEU A 385 -0.33 18.97 -1.62
C LEU A 385 0.06 17.57 -1.12
N GLY A 386 0.79 16.81 -1.94
CA GLY A 386 1.31 15.49 -1.59
C GLY A 386 2.26 15.53 -0.40
N LEU A 387 3.14 16.55 -0.32
CA LEU A 387 4.05 16.74 0.80
C LEU A 387 3.30 17.00 2.11
N VAL A 388 2.29 17.87 2.09
CA VAL A 388 1.48 18.16 3.28
C VAL A 388 0.66 16.95 3.69
N LEU A 389 0.03 16.23 2.74
CA LEU A 389 -0.71 15.00 3.03
C LEU A 389 0.21 13.91 3.60
N PHE A 390 1.43 13.77 3.07
CA PHE A 390 2.46 12.89 3.62
C PHE A 390 2.82 13.28 5.06
N ALA A 391 3.04 14.56 5.34
CA ALA A 391 3.34 15.02 6.70
C ALA A 391 2.19 14.73 7.68
N VAL A 392 0.94 14.95 7.27
CA VAL A 392 -0.26 14.66 8.08
C VAL A 392 -0.37 13.16 8.37
N THR A 393 -0.27 12.32 7.34
CA THR A 393 -0.39 10.86 7.47
C THR A 393 0.78 10.26 8.27
N LEU A 394 2.01 10.75 8.06
CA LEU A 394 3.18 10.36 8.85
C LEU A 394 3.01 10.72 10.33
N THR A 395 2.51 11.92 10.62
CA THR A 395 2.27 12.37 12.00
C THR A 395 1.24 11.47 12.68
N LEU A 396 0.13 11.15 12.02
CA LEU A 396 -0.90 10.24 12.55
C LEU A 396 -0.34 8.83 12.79
N ASN A 397 0.42 8.29 11.84
CA ASN A 397 1.06 6.98 11.99
C ASN A 397 2.08 6.98 13.14
N LEU A 398 2.87 8.04 13.30
CA LEU A 398 3.83 8.17 14.39
C LEU A 398 3.12 8.23 15.76
N VAL A 399 2.06 9.03 15.88
CA VAL A 399 1.22 9.09 17.09
C VAL A 399 0.65 7.71 17.42
N SER A 400 0.15 6.99 16.42
CA SER A 400 -0.38 5.62 16.58
C SER A 400 0.67 4.69 17.21
N VAL A 401 1.88 4.68 16.67
CA VAL A 401 2.98 3.83 17.18
C VAL A 401 3.38 4.23 18.60
N LEU A 402 3.47 5.52 18.89
CA LEU A 402 3.83 6.02 20.22
C LEU A 402 2.79 5.63 21.28
N MET A 403 1.49 5.71 20.94
CA MET A 403 0.40 5.31 21.83
C MET A 403 0.46 3.82 22.17
N ILE A 404 0.73 2.96 21.18
CA ILE A 404 0.85 1.51 21.39
C ILE A 404 2.03 1.19 22.32
N ARG A 405 3.20 1.81 22.07
CA ARG A 405 4.42 1.56 22.87
C ARG A 405 4.21 1.88 24.33
N ARG A 406 3.67 3.07 24.65
CA ARG A 406 3.42 3.49 26.04
C ARG A 406 2.46 2.56 26.78
N PHE A 407 1.47 1.99 26.09
CA PHE A 407 0.53 1.10 26.75
C PHE A 407 1.08 -0.31 26.93
N ARG A 408 1.84 -0.83 25.95
CA ARG A 408 2.48 -2.15 26.07
C ARG A 408 3.45 -2.20 27.26
N GLU A 409 4.11 -1.09 27.57
CA GLU A 409 4.95 -0.94 28.77
C GLU A 409 4.15 -1.01 30.08
N LYS A 410 2.93 -0.44 30.11
CA LYS A 410 2.06 -0.42 31.30
C LYS A 410 1.50 -1.81 31.67
N TYR A 411 1.29 -2.68 30.68
CA TYR A 411 0.75 -4.05 30.88
C TYR A 411 1.77 -5.14 30.66
N ARG A 412 3.06 -4.79 30.57
CA ARG A 412 4.13 -5.78 30.63
C ARG A 412 4.09 -6.37 32.04
N VAL A 413 3.42 -7.51 32.18
CA VAL A 413 3.57 -8.35 33.37
C VAL A 413 5.07 -8.60 33.49
N ASN A 414 5.67 -8.08 34.55
CA ASN A 414 7.01 -8.48 34.93
C ASN A 414 6.92 -9.97 35.26
N ASN A 415 7.19 -10.82 34.26
CA ASN A 415 7.60 -12.19 34.51
C ASN A 415 9.01 -12.07 35.12
N LEU A 416 9.04 -11.88 36.43
CA LEU A 416 10.18 -12.25 37.27
C LEU A 416 10.12 -13.76 37.50
#